data_AF-A0A8J6TY77-F1
#
_entry.id   AF-A0A8J6TY77-F1
#
_cell.length_a   1.000
_cell.length_b   1.000
_cell.length_c   1.000
_cell.angle_alpha   90.00
_cell.angle_beta   90.00
_cell.angle_gamma   90.00
#
_symmetry.space_group_name_H-M   'P 1'
#
loop_
_entity.id
_entity.type
_entity.pdbx_description
1 polymer ?
#
loop_
_entity_poly.entity_id
_entity_poly.type
_entity_poly.pdbx_seq_one_letter_code
_entity_poly.pdbx_strand_id
1 'polypeptide(L)'
;MKYYFIPLMLIVMSCNKPIKDKFRATLIGYQKEFPIPEGAKESGSGRMYIYQVHFSKHNEDTVFAVNRTYSKIENGLYEGQKIHRDRELKSLVITDIFNVSGDLTDAEVKSQHASFWDTGSGEDEQHTPIYWYKVKDNNIYFLEKDTTYTEKIFRFKEQ
;
A
#
# COMPACT_ATOMS: atom_id res chain seq x y z
N MET A 1 -5.82 -61.72 -0.05
CA MET A 1 -5.87 -60.54 0.84
C MET A 1 -6.40 -59.37 0.05
N LYS A 2 -7.56 -58.81 0.41
CA LYS A 2 -8.16 -57.63 -0.25
C LYS A 2 -7.63 -56.37 0.43
N TYR A 3 -6.82 -55.59 -0.28
CA TYR A 3 -6.42 -54.26 0.17
C TYR A 3 -7.50 -53.26 -0.28
N TYR A 4 -8.25 -52.73 0.69
CA TYR A 4 -9.11 -51.57 0.47
C TYR A 4 -8.20 -50.34 0.38
N PHE A 5 -7.97 -49.86 -0.85
CA PHE A 5 -7.36 -48.56 -1.07
C PHE A 5 -8.45 -47.51 -0.83
N ILE A 6 -8.45 -46.89 0.34
CA ILE A 6 -9.25 -45.68 0.61
C ILE A 6 -8.52 -44.53 -0.09
N PRO A 7 -9.08 -43.87 -1.11
CA PRO A 7 -8.53 -42.60 -1.55
C PRO A 7 -8.83 -41.59 -0.44
N LEU A 8 -7.81 -41.31 0.37
CA LEU A 8 -7.73 -40.13 1.20
C LEU A 8 -7.78 -38.93 0.25
N MET A 9 -8.99 -38.44 -0.02
CA MET A 9 -9.23 -37.22 -0.75
C MET A 9 -8.66 -36.09 0.12
N LEU A 10 -7.37 -35.82 -0.07
CA LEU A 10 -6.66 -34.67 0.48
C LEU A 10 -7.41 -33.43 0.00
N ILE A 11 -8.28 -32.94 0.88
CA ILE A 11 -8.79 -31.58 0.85
C ILE A 11 -7.56 -30.69 1.07
N VAL A 12 -6.86 -30.39 -0.02
CA VAL A 12 -5.93 -29.26 -0.07
C VAL A 12 -6.83 -28.01 -0.14
N MET A 13 -7.52 -27.72 0.96
CA MET A 13 -7.95 -26.35 1.21
C MET A 13 -6.66 -25.56 1.41
N SER A 14 -6.07 -25.09 0.31
CA SER A 14 -5.14 -23.99 0.41
C SER A 14 -5.91 -22.90 1.12
N CYS A 15 -5.56 -22.60 2.38
CA CYS A 15 -6.06 -21.43 3.08
C CYS A 15 -5.60 -20.21 2.28
N ASN A 16 -6.40 -19.82 1.29
CA ASN A 16 -6.12 -18.65 0.49
C ASN A 16 -6.35 -17.47 1.43
N LYS A 17 -5.26 -16.81 1.84
CA LYS A 17 -5.36 -15.69 2.77
C LYS A 17 -6.35 -14.65 2.18
N PRO A 18 -7.17 -14.01 3.02
CA PRO A 18 -7.98 -12.86 2.61
C PRO A 18 -7.16 -11.86 1.81
N ILE A 19 -7.76 -11.25 0.77
CA ILE A 19 -7.05 -10.29 -0.08
C ILE A 19 -6.46 -9.13 0.73
N LYS A 20 -7.14 -8.69 1.80
CA LYS A 20 -6.63 -7.68 2.73
C LYS A 20 -5.32 -8.05 3.41
N ASP A 21 -5.14 -9.32 3.78
CA ASP A 21 -3.91 -9.78 4.43
C ASP A 21 -2.75 -9.80 3.42
N LYS A 22 -3.05 -10.13 2.16
CA LYS A 22 -2.07 -10.06 1.06
C LYS A 22 -1.71 -8.62 0.75
N PHE A 23 -2.68 -7.72 0.75
CA PHE A 23 -2.46 -6.29 0.56
C PHE A 23 -1.57 -5.72 1.66
N ARG A 24 -1.93 -5.97 2.91
CA ARG A 24 -1.13 -5.61 4.08
C ARG A 24 0.30 -6.14 3.99
N ALA A 25 0.48 -7.41 3.66
CA ALA A 25 1.80 -8.02 3.49
C ALA A 25 2.60 -7.36 2.35
N THR A 26 1.94 -6.99 1.25
CA THR A 26 2.55 -6.28 0.12
C THR A 26 3.08 -4.91 0.56
N LEU A 27 2.27 -4.15 1.31
CA LEU A 27 2.68 -2.85 1.86
C LEU A 27 3.86 -3.00 2.81
N ILE A 28 3.82 -3.96 3.75
CA ILE A 28 4.93 -4.22 4.67
C ILE A 28 6.21 -4.59 3.88
N GLY A 29 6.08 -5.38 2.81
CA GLY A 29 7.20 -5.71 1.92
C GLY A 29 7.84 -4.45 1.33
N TYR A 30 7.03 -3.57 0.75
CA TYR A 30 7.50 -2.29 0.22
C TYR A 30 8.17 -1.43 1.30
N GLN A 31 7.56 -1.30 2.49
CA GLN A 31 8.10 -0.50 3.60
C GLN A 31 9.43 -1.06 4.14
N LYS A 32 9.69 -2.36 4.02
CA LYS A 32 10.98 -2.97 4.38
C LYS A 32 12.06 -2.70 3.35
N GLU A 33 11.69 -2.64 2.07
CA GLU A 33 12.62 -2.33 0.98
C GLU A 33 13.00 -0.84 0.98
N PHE A 34 12.04 0.04 1.31
CA PHE A 34 12.23 1.49 1.36
C PHE A 34 11.90 2.05 2.76
N PRO A 35 12.64 1.65 3.80
CA PRO A 35 12.31 1.95 5.20
C PRO A 35 12.53 3.43 5.53
N ILE A 36 11.60 4.01 6.29
CA ILE A 36 11.77 5.37 6.85
C ILE A 36 13.12 5.40 7.59
N PRO A 37 13.98 6.41 7.35
CA PRO A 37 15.29 6.49 7.99
C PRO A 37 15.22 6.38 9.52
N GLU A 38 16.13 5.62 10.12
CA GLU A 38 16.11 5.29 11.56
C GLU A 38 16.18 6.52 12.50
N GLY A 39 16.64 7.66 11.98
CA GLY A 39 16.67 8.94 12.71
C GLY A 39 15.35 9.72 12.69
N ALA A 40 14.34 9.27 11.94
CA ALA A 40 13.04 9.91 11.92
C ALA A 40 12.29 9.68 13.24
N LYS A 41 11.77 10.76 13.82
CA LYS A 41 10.99 10.78 15.05
C LYS A 41 9.64 11.44 14.79
N GLU A 42 8.64 11.09 15.57
CA GLU A 42 7.36 11.77 15.53
C GLU A 42 7.54 13.24 15.97
N SER A 43 7.18 14.20 15.12
CA SER A 43 7.24 15.65 15.41
C SER A 43 6.09 16.38 14.72
N GLY A 44 5.71 17.53 15.29
CA GLY A 44 4.80 18.49 14.66
C GLY A 44 5.47 19.42 13.66
N SER A 45 6.79 19.30 13.46
CA SER A 45 7.58 20.15 12.57
C SER A 45 8.67 19.34 11.86
N GLY A 46 9.02 19.76 10.64
CA GLY A 46 10.09 19.12 9.84
C GLY A 46 9.58 18.44 8.57
N ARG A 47 10.40 17.56 8.02
CA ARG A 47 10.10 16.82 6.78
C ARG A 47 9.47 15.48 7.13
N MET A 48 8.27 15.25 6.64
CA MET A 48 7.48 14.05 6.85
C MET A 48 7.86 12.96 5.84
N TYR A 49 8.06 11.75 6.36
CA TYR A 49 8.06 10.53 5.57
C TYR A 49 6.68 9.90 5.68
N ILE A 50 6.04 9.70 4.54
CA ILE A 50 4.74 9.05 4.49
C ILE A 50 4.65 8.12 3.30
N TYR A 51 4.16 6.91 3.54
CA TYR A 51 3.80 6.01 2.46
C TYR A 51 2.45 6.46 1.89
N GLN A 52 2.27 6.27 0.60
CA GLN A 52 1.01 6.53 -0.07
C GLN A 52 0.61 5.31 -0.88
N VAL A 53 -0.67 4.98 -0.81
CA VAL A 53 -1.32 4.05 -1.70
C VAL A 53 -2.37 4.79 -2.49
N HIS A 54 -2.34 4.61 -3.81
CA HIS A 54 -3.33 5.18 -4.71
C HIS A 54 -4.02 4.06 -5.47
N PHE A 55 -5.34 3.99 -5.35
CA PHE A 55 -6.16 3.01 -6.04
C PHE A 55 -6.71 3.56 -7.36
N SER A 56 -6.74 2.71 -8.37
CA SER A 56 -7.35 2.99 -9.67
C SER A 56 -7.94 1.71 -10.29
N LYS A 57 -8.73 1.87 -11.35
CA LYS A 57 -9.12 0.76 -12.23
C LYS A 57 -8.36 0.83 -13.54
N HIS A 58 -8.00 -0.33 -14.08
CA HIS A 58 -7.40 -0.46 -15.39
C HIS A 58 -7.86 -1.77 -16.04
N ASN A 59 -8.50 -1.68 -17.21
CA ASN A 59 -9.10 -2.83 -17.90
C ASN A 59 -9.99 -3.67 -16.96
N GLU A 60 -10.91 -3.00 -16.25
CA GLU A 60 -11.81 -3.55 -15.23
C GLU A 60 -11.15 -4.06 -13.94
N ASP A 61 -9.84 -4.33 -13.95
CA ASP A 61 -9.09 -4.79 -12.80
C ASP A 61 -8.76 -3.65 -11.84
N THR A 62 -8.78 -3.93 -10.53
CA THR A 62 -8.27 -3.01 -9.52
C THR A 62 -6.74 -3.01 -9.56
N VAL A 63 -6.16 -1.82 -9.60
CA VAL A 63 -4.72 -1.58 -9.55
C VAL A 63 -4.42 -0.64 -8.40
N PHE A 64 -3.28 -0.80 -7.75
CA PHE A 64 -2.79 0.18 -6.79
C PHE A 64 -1.30 0.46 -6.96
N ALA A 65 -0.94 1.72 -6.74
CA ALA A 65 0.43 2.18 -6.67
C ALA A 65 0.84 2.38 -5.20
N VAL A 66 2.07 2.05 -4.87
CA VAL A 66 2.68 2.31 -3.56
C VAL A 66 3.96 3.10 -3.75
N ASN A 67 4.11 4.18 -2.99
CA ASN A 67 5.38 4.89 -2.88
C ASN A 67 5.57 5.51 -1.50
N ARG A 68 6.81 5.84 -1.14
CA ARG A 68 7.11 6.73 -0.02
C ARG A 68 7.41 8.12 -0.53
N THR A 69 6.71 9.10 0.01
CA THR A 69 6.99 10.50 -0.21
C THR A 69 7.74 11.11 0.95
N TYR A 70 8.54 12.11 0.60
CA TYR A 70 9.26 12.96 1.52
C TYR A 70 8.82 14.39 1.25
N SER A 71 8.11 15.01 2.21
CA SER A 71 7.57 16.36 2.03
C SER A 71 7.70 17.16 3.32
N LYS A 72 7.98 18.46 3.23
CA LYS A 72 7.88 19.35 4.38
C LYS A 72 6.42 19.40 4.86
N ILE A 73 6.23 19.36 6.18
CA ILE A 73 4.93 19.61 6.82
C ILE A 73 4.42 21.03 6.49
N GLU A 74 5.32 21.97 6.22
CA GLU A 74 5.03 23.40 5.97
C GLU A 74 4.07 23.68 4.79
N ASN A 75 3.85 22.72 3.89
CA ASN A 75 3.06 22.96 2.68
C ASN A 75 1.58 22.53 2.76
N GLY A 76 1.08 22.07 3.92
CA GLY A 76 -0.35 21.74 4.11
C GLY A 76 -0.90 20.61 3.24
N LEU A 77 -0.07 19.98 2.40
CA LEU A 77 -0.45 18.96 1.41
C LEU A 77 -1.22 17.76 2.00
N TYR A 78 -0.96 17.45 3.27
CA TYR A 78 -1.54 16.32 3.96
C TYR A 78 -2.45 16.73 5.12
N GLU A 79 -2.67 18.03 5.32
CA GLU A 79 -3.60 18.53 6.33
C GLU A 79 -5.02 18.02 6.04
N GLY A 80 -5.68 17.45 7.04
CA GLY A 80 -7.01 16.85 6.90
C GLY A 80 -7.08 15.48 6.23
N GLN A 81 -5.95 14.90 5.79
CA GLN A 81 -5.94 13.55 5.22
C GLN A 81 -6.07 12.47 6.30
N LYS A 82 -6.60 11.31 5.89
CA LYS A 82 -6.72 10.11 6.73
C LYS A 82 -5.43 9.31 6.64
N ILE A 83 -4.66 9.30 7.74
CA ILE A 83 -3.43 8.52 7.85
C ILE A 83 -3.74 7.24 8.62
N HIS A 84 -3.35 6.12 8.03
CA HIS A 84 -3.35 4.82 8.66
C HIS A 84 -1.98 4.48 9.24
N ARG A 85 -1.97 3.97 10.47
CA ARG A 85 -0.78 3.43 11.14
C ARG A 85 -1.20 2.35 12.13
N ASP A 86 -0.38 1.33 12.30
CA ASP A 86 -0.51 0.39 13.40
C ASP A 86 0.86 -0.12 13.87
N ARG A 87 0.89 -1.23 14.60
CA ARG A 87 2.13 -1.79 15.17
C ARG A 87 3.15 -2.20 14.10
N GLU A 88 2.70 -2.62 12.92
CA GLU A 88 3.55 -3.12 11.84
C GLU A 88 3.64 -2.16 10.66
N LEU A 89 2.55 -1.48 10.32
CA LEU A 89 2.50 -0.48 9.26
C LEU A 89 2.93 0.89 9.79
N LYS A 90 3.93 1.48 9.15
CA LYS A 90 4.28 2.89 9.31
C LYS A 90 3.21 3.79 8.68
N SER A 91 3.28 5.09 8.99
CA SER A 91 2.32 6.09 8.53
C SER A 91 2.07 6.01 7.03
N LEU A 92 0.82 5.74 6.67
CA LEU A 92 0.37 5.42 5.33
C LEU A 92 -0.91 6.21 5.01
N VAL A 93 -0.90 6.98 3.93
CA VAL A 93 -2.13 7.54 3.35
C VAL A 93 -2.67 6.55 2.33
N ILE A 94 -3.96 6.26 2.44
CA ILE A 94 -4.68 5.50 1.42
C ILE A 94 -5.65 6.43 0.69
N THR A 95 -5.40 6.63 -0.60
CA THR A 95 -6.24 7.41 -1.49
C THR A 95 -7.06 6.46 -2.37
N ASP A 96 -8.36 6.41 -2.11
CA ASP A 96 -9.32 5.63 -2.90
C ASP A 96 -10.53 6.48 -3.28
N ILE A 97 -10.28 7.47 -4.14
CA ILE A 97 -11.28 8.48 -4.54
C ILE A 97 -12.48 7.84 -5.27
N PHE A 98 -12.25 6.72 -5.95
CA PHE A 98 -13.26 6.02 -6.74
C PHE A 98 -13.87 4.81 -6.03
N ASN A 99 -13.54 4.59 -4.75
CA ASN A 99 -13.98 3.46 -3.93
C ASN A 99 -13.76 2.09 -4.61
N VAL A 100 -12.60 1.91 -5.25
CA VAL A 100 -12.22 0.70 -6.00
C VAL A 100 -11.38 -0.27 -5.17
N SER A 101 -10.96 0.11 -3.96
CA SER A 101 -10.21 -0.76 -3.06
C SER A 101 -11.03 -1.95 -2.58
N GLY A 102 -12.36 -1.82 -2.52
CA GLY A 102 -13.25 -2.90 -2.04
C GLY A 102 -12.79 -3.47 -0.69
N ASP A 103 -12.62 -4.78 -0.64
CA ASP A 103 -12.20 -5.53 0.56
C ASP A 103 -10.69 -5.49 0.83
N LEU A 104 -9.89 -4.75 0.05
CA LEU A 104 -8.45 -4.59 0.29
C LEU A 104 -8.15 -3.82 1.57
N THR A 105 -9.05 -2.91 1.95
CA THR A 105 -8.87 -1.99 3.09
C THR A 105 -10.04 -2.11 4.06
N ASP A 106 -9.76 -2.28 5.36
CA ASP A 106 -10.83 -2.36 6.37
C ASP A 106 -11.56 -1.01 6.54
N ALA A 107 -12.81 -1.06 7.01
CA ALA A 107 -13.61 0.14 7.28
C ALA A 107 -12.96 1.09 8.31
N GLU A 108 -12.19 0.53 9.25
CA GLU A 108 -11.43 1.29 10.24
C GLU A 108 -10.30 2.13 9.59
N VAL A 109 -9.60 1.55 8.61
CA VAL A 109 -8.59 2.27 7.80
C VAL A 109 -9.24 3.45 7.06
N LYS A 110 -10.49 3.27 6.61
CA LYS A 110 -11.28 4.32 5.97
C LYS A 110 -11.79 5.39 6.97
N SER A 111 -11.73 5.16 8.28
CA SER A 111 -12.26 6.07 9.31
C SER A 111 -11.20 6.74 10.20
N GLN A 112 -9.93 6.33 10.11
CA GLN A 112 -8.85 6.92 10.91
C GLN A 112 -8.57 8.39 10.53
N HIS A 113 -8.56 9.26 11.54
CA HIS A 113 -8.13 10.65 11.47
C HIS A 113 -7.00 10.82 12.50
N ALA A 114 -5.75 10.80 12.07
CA ALA A 114 -4.62 11.11 12.93
C ALA A 114 -3.70 12.09 12.21
N SER A 115 -3.29 13.12 12.94
CA SER A 115 -2.47 14.26 12.50
C SER A 115 -1.02 14.16 12.97
N PHE A 116 -0.49 12.94 13.06
CA PHE A 116 0.88 12.68 13.51
C PHE A 116 1.73 12.09 12.40
N TRP A 117 2.96 12.60 12.29
CA TRP A 117 3.84 12.36 11.15
C TRP A 117 5.18 11.79 11.62
N ASP A 118 5.71 10.78 10.94
CA ASP A 118 7.10 10.38 11.12
C ASP A 118 7.96 11.45 10.44
N THR A 119 8.68 12.28 11.21
CA THR A 119 9.45 13.41 10.69
C THR A 119 10.95 13.18 10.85
N GLY A 120 11.76 13.66 9.92
CA GLY A 120 13.22 13.63 10.09
C GLY A 120 13.88 14.93 9.68
N SER A 121 15.12 15.10 10.16
CA SER A 121 16.02 16.20 9.80
C SER A 121 16.88 15.91 8.57
N GLY A 122 16.59 14.84 7.83
CA GLY A 122 17.40 14.36 6.71
C GLY A 122 17.48 15.36 5.55
N GLU A 123 18.44 15.15 4.65
CA GLU A 123 18.54 15.92 3.39
C GLU A 123 17.39 15.57 2.42
N ASP A 124 17.25 16.33 1.33
CA ASP A 124 16.26 16.01 0.29
C ASP A 124 16.58 14.65 -0.33
N GLU A 125 15.78 13.64 0.01
CA GLU A 125 15.83 12.35 -0.67
C GLU A 125 15.24 12.46 -2.07
N GLN A 126 15.85 11.77 -3.04
CA GLN A 126 15.20 11.49 -4.32
C GLN A 126 13.94 10.65 -4.07
N HIS A 127 12.88 10.90 -4.84
CA HIS A 127 11.63 10.16 -4.74
C HIS A 127 11.87 8.65 -4.76
N THR A 128 11.28 7.93 -3.80
CA THR A 128 11.33 6.46 -3.83
C THR A 128 10.59 5.93 -5.07
N PRO A 129 11.05 4.81 -5.65
CA PRO A 129 10.37 4.21 -6.78
C PRO A 129 8.91 3.87 -6.48
N ILE A 130 8.03 4.08 -7.45
CA ILE A 130 6.62 3.75 -7.35
C ILE A 130 6.44 2.31 -7.82
N TYR A 131 5.87 1.46 -6.96
CA TYR A 131 5.56 0.07 -7.33
C TYR A 131 4.07 -0.04 -7.64
N TRP A 132 3.75 -0.60 -8.80
CA TRP A 132 2.39 -0.85 -9.25
C TRP A 132 2.04 -2.32 -9.09
N TYR A 133 0.81 -2.55 -8.64
CA TYR A 133 0.30 -3.87 -8.39
C TYR A 133 -1.10 -4.03 -8.97
N LYS A 134 -1.36 -5.22 -9.51
CA LYS A 134 -2.67 -5.62 -10.02
C LYS A 134 -3.34 -6.60 -9.07
N VAL A 135 -4.61 -6.38 -8.80
CA VAL A 135 -5.46 -7.28 -8.03
C VAL A 135 -6.29 -8.10 -9.00
N LYS A 136 -6.10 -9.42 -8.97
CA LYS A 136 -6.84 -10.36 -9.83
C LYS A 136 -6.98 -11.71 -9.13
N ASP A 137 -8.13 -12.35 -9.27
CA ASP A 137 -8.39 -13.69 -8.73
C ASP A 137 -8.00 -13.86 -7.25
N ASN A 138 -8.37 -12.87 -6.42
CA ASN A 138 -8.03 -12.81 -4.98
C ASN A 138 -6.50 -12.86 -4.71
N ASN A 139 -5.68 -12.37 -5.65
CA ASN A 139 -4.23 -12.28 -5.55
C ASN A 139 -3.73 -10.89 -5.96
N ILE A 140 -2.50 -10.59 -5.56
CA ILE A 140 -1.79 -9.35 -5.87
C ILE A 140 -0.55 -9.70 -6.67
N TYR A 141 -0.42 -9.10 -7.84
CA TYR A 141 0.69 -9.31 -8.75
C TYR A 141 1.45 -8.01 -8.91
N PHE A 142 2.76 -8.07 -8.74
CA PHE A 142 3.63 -6.95 -9.12
C PHE A 142 3.52 -6.75 -10.63
N LEU A 143 3.22 -5.53 -11.05
CA LEU A 143 3.22 -5.15 -12.45
C LEU A 143 4.59 -4.60 -12.83
N GLU A 144 5.03 -3.56 -12.14
CA GLU A 144 6.22 -2.80 -12.53
C GLU A 144 6.69 -1.80 -11.47
N LYS A 145 7.87 -1.24 -11.74
CA LYS A 145 8.55 -0.22 -10.98
C LYS A 145 8.75 1.01 -11.85
N ASP A 146 8.27 2.16 -11.38
CA ASP A 146 8.44 3.46 -11.99
C ASP A 146 9.25 4.41 -11.11
N THR A 147 9.73 5.51 -11.69
CA THR A 147 10.42 6.60 -10.98
C THR A 147 9.65 7.93 -11.00
N THR A 148 8.58 8.05 -11.80
CA THR A 148 7.79 9.27 -11.93
C THR A 148 6.29 8.97 -11.99
N TYR A 149 5.50 9.61 -11.13
CA TYR A 149 4.05 9.36 -10.98
C TYR A 149 3.23 9.83 -12.21
N THR A 150 3.70 10.87 -12.89
CA THR A 150 2.94 11.62 -13.90
C THR A 150 2.70 10.84 -15.19
N GLU A 151 3.55 9.89 -15.58
CA GLU A 151 3.42 9.23 -16.89
C GLU A 151 2.32 8.16 -16.94
N LYS A 152 1.84 7.64 -15.79
CA LYS A 152 0.94 6.47 -15.77
C LYS A 152 -0.52 6.75 -15.50
N ILE A 153 -0.86 7.74 -14.65
CA ILE A 153 -2.26 8.11 -14.44
C ILE A 153 -2.93 8.49 -15.78
N PHE A 154 -2.18 9.10 -16.70
CA PHE A 154 -2.69 9.44 -18.03
C PHE A 154 -2.72 8.22 -18.96
N ARG A 155 -1.70 7.35 -18.97
CA ARG A 155 -1.72 6.13 -19.80
C ARG A 155 -2.83 5.15 -19.44
N PHE A 156 -3.23 5.09 -18.17
CA PHE A 156 -4.31 4.21 -17.71
C PHE A 156 -5.72 4.83 -17.84
N LYS A 157 -5.84 6.10 -18.24
CA LYS A 157 -7.13 6.73 -18.60
C LYS A 157 -7.48 6.58 -20.08
N GLU A 158 -6.52 6.20 -20.93
CA GLU A 158 -6.66 6.17 -22.39
C GLU A 158 -6.85 4.76 -22.99
N GLN A 159 -7.00 3.73 -22.16
CA GLN A 159 -7.29 2.34 -22.56
C GLN A 159 -8.59 1.85 -21.92
#